data_AF-A0A3M8AER6-F1
#
_entry.id   AF-A0A3M8AER6-F1
#
_cell.length_a   1.000
_cell.length_b   1.000
_cell.length_c   1.000
_cell.angle_alpha   90.00
_cell.angle_beta   90.00
_cell.angle_gamma   90.00
#
_symmetry.space_group_name_H-M   'P 1'
#
loop_
_entity.id
_entity.type
_entity.pdbx_description
1 polymer ?
#
loop_
_entity_poly.entity_id
_entity_poly.type
_entity_poly.pdbx_seq_one_letter_code
_entity_poly.pdbx_strand_id
1 'polypeptide(L)'
;AAAGASAGGGAGAGASGGAVAGSNAGGGAAASAALTGAERRAAEKEIASIDRRLEKLAAQIAVQHEKLALHDQGDYVGLGVLGDELAALESAVADLETRWIEVSEQLEG
;
A
#
# COMPACT_ATOMS: atom_id res chain seq x y z
N ALA A 1 16.57 -52.32 14.77
CA ALA A 1 15.96 -52.50 16.10
C ALA A 1 15.62 -51.12 16.66
N ALA A 2 14.40 -50.97 17.18
CA ALA A 2 13.83 -49.98 18.12
C ALA A 2 14.24 -48.49 17.98
N ALA A 3 13.34 -47.54 17.67
CA ALA A 3 12.15 -47.06 18.41
C ALA A 3 12.49 -46.30 19.71
N GLY A 4 12.02 -45.05 19.79
CA GLY A 4 12.09 -44.21 20.98
C GLY A 4 11.43 -42.85 20.75
N ALA A 5 10.09 -42.83 20.75
CA ALA A 5 9.29 -41.61 20.86
C ALA A 5 9.29 -41.11 22.31
N SER A 6 9.20 -39.80 22.53
CA SER A 6 8.38 -39.29 23.64
C SER A 6 7.92 -37.85 23.43
N ALA A 7 6.71 -37.61 23.92
CA ALA A 7 5.83 -36.49 23.67
C ALA A 7 5.88 -35.45 24.80
N GLY A 8 5.45 -34.23 24.46
CA GLY A 8 4.93 -33.21 25.40
C GLY A 8 4.21 -32.17 24.54
N GLY A 9 2.90 -31.95 24.60
CA GLY A 9 1.98 -32.08 25.74
C GLY A 9 1.84 -30.72 26.40
N GLY A 10 0.99 -29.84 25.86
CA GLY A 10 0.78 -28.50 26.40
C GLY A 10 -0.35 -27.75 25.68
N ALA A 11 -1.58 -28.23 25.85
CA ALA A 11 -2.79 -27.52 25.48
C ALA A 11 -3.01 -26.34 26.42
N GLY A 12 -3.12 -25.13 25.87
CA GLY A 12 -3.59 -23.93 26.55
C GLY A 12 -4.84 -23.41 25.86
N ALA A 13 -5.97 -24.05 26.13
CA ALA A 13 -7.28 -23.52 25.80
C ALA A 13 -7.62 -22.38 26.77
N GLY A 14 -7.78 -21.17 26.25
CA GLY A 14 -8.32 -20.01 26.96
C GLY A 14 -9.39 -19.38 26.09
N ALA A 15 -10.60 -19.95 26.13
CA ALA A 15 -11.78 -19.36 25.55
C ALA A 15 -12.39 -18.31 26.48
N SER A 16 -13.12 -17.39 25.87
CA SER A 16 -14.21 -16.57 26.43
C SER A 16 -13.82 -15.15 26.83
N GLY A 17 -14.37 -14.17 26.10
CA GLY A 17 -14.27 -12.78 26.48
C GLY A 17 -14.96 -11.80 25.53
N GLY A 18 -16.27 -11.91 25.38
CA GLY A 18 -17.12 -10.74 25.11
C GLY A 18 -17.34 -10.37 23.65
N ALA A 19 -18.40 -10.94 23.07
CA ALA A 19 -19.14 -10.25 22.03
C ALA A 19 -19.75 -8.97 22.64
N VAL A 20 -19.38 -7.82 22.08
CA VAL A 20 -20.26 -6.65 22.07
C VAL A 20 -20.53 -6.31 20.63
N ALA A 21 -21.64 -6.86 20.14
CA ALA A 21 -22.32 -6.35 18.97
C ALA A 21 -22.83 -4.94 19.31
N GLY A 22 -22.04 -3.93 18.96
CA GLY A 22 -22.46 -2.54 18.93
C GLY A 22 -23.12 -2.23 17.60
N SER A 23 -24.33 -2.74 17.38
CA SER A 23 -25.19 -2.32 16.27
C SER A 23 -25.68 -0.90 16.54
N ASN A 24 -24.90 0.11 16.16
CA ASN A 24 -25.41 1.48 16.13
C ASN A 24 -26.03 1.76 14.75
N ALA A 25 -27.25 1.23 14.56
CA ALA A 25 -28.14 1.68 13.50
C ALA A 25 -28.73 3.04 13.91
N GLY A 26 -27.92 4.09 13.75
CA GLY A 26 -28.36 5.48 13.84
C GLY A 26 -28.67 6.00 12.46
N GLY A 27 -29.89 5.79 11.98
CA GLY A 27 -30.42 6.54 10.84
C GLY A 27 -30.68 7.99 11.29
N GLY A 28 -29.94 8.93 10.71
CA GLY A 28 -30.12 10.35 10.99
C GLY A 28 -29.16 11.23 10.22
N ALA A 29 -29.66 11.77 9.10
CA ALA A 29 -29.17 12.94 8.36
C ALA A 29 -27.72 12.89 7.85
N ALA A 30 -27.59 12.96 6.53
CA ALA A 30 -26.35 13.29 5.82
C ALA A 30 -25.88 14.72 6.17
N ALA A 31 -25.31 14.87 7.35
CA ALA A 31 -24.16 15.74 7.55
C ALA A 31 -22.94 14.84 7.30
N SER A 32 -21.97 15.29 6.51
CA SER A 32 -20.74 14.56 6.19
C SER A 32 -20.22 13.84 7.44
N ALA A 33 -20.45 12.52 7.53
CA ALA A 33 -20.11 11.77 8.72
C ALA A 33 -18.59 11.71 8.77
N ALA A 34 -17.99 12.43 9.72
CA ALA A 34 -16.57 12.40 9.97
C ALA A 34 -16.10 10.94 10.06
N LEU A 35 -14.95 10.63 9.45
CA LEU A 35 -14.40 9.28 9.42
C LEU A 35 -14.42 8.63 10.80
N THR A 36 -14.87 7.38 10.88
CA THR A 36 -14.73 6.59 12.11
C THR A 36 -13.24 6.39 12.43
N GLY A 37 -12.90 6.14 13.70
CA GLY A 37 -11.50 5.90 14.09
C GLY A 37 -10.84 4.67 13.44
N ALA A 38 -11.63 3.75 12.87
CA ALA A 38 -11.11 2.65 12.06
C ALA A 38 -10.77 3.11 10.64
N GLU A 39 -11.66 3.90 10.02
CA GLU A 39 -11.44 4.48 8.68
C GLU A 39 -10.28 5.48 8.69
N ARG A 40 -10.17 6.34 9.71
CA ARG A 40 -9.02 7.25 9.88
C ARG A 40 -7.69 6.50 9.89
N ARG A 41 -7.55 5.45 10.70
CA ARG A 41 -6.33 4.63 10.75
C ARG A 41 -6.06 3.87 9.45
N ALA A 42 -7.10 3.52 8.70
CA ALA A 42 -6.94 2.89 7.39
C ALA A 42 -6.38 3.90 6.38
N ALA A 43 -6.93 5.11 6.33
CA ALA A 43 -6.45 6.20 5.48
C ALA A 43 -5.00 6.62 5.84
N GLU A 44 -4.66 6.74 7.12
CA GLU A 44 -3.28 7.00 7.58
C GLU A 44 -2.29 5.92 7.09
N LYS A 45 -2.70 4.64 7.14
CA LYS A 45 -1.88 3.53 6.63
C LYS A 45 -1.75 3.56 5.12
N GLU A 46 -2.80 3.98 4.42
CA GLU A 46 -2.79 4.11 2.97
C GLU A 46 -1.79 5.20 2.55
N ILE A 47 -1.82 6.38 3.17
CA ILE A 47 -0.80 7.43 2.97
C ILE A 47 0.61 6.88 3.19
N ALA A 48 0.87 6.26 4.35
CA ALA A 48 2.18 5.70 4.65
C ALA A 48 2.62 4.60 3.67
N SER A 49 1.67 3.87 3.08
CA SER A 49 1.97 2.90 2.02
C SER A 49 2.24 3.58 0.68
N ILE A 50 1.55 4.67 0.36
CA ILE A 50 1.76 5.44 -0.86
C ILE A 50 3.13 6.10 -0.82
N ASP A 51 3.52 6.75 0.28
CA ASP A 51 4.84 7.38 0.43
C ASP A 51 5.97 6.39 0.15
N ARG A 52 5.92 5.19 0.75
CA ARG A 52 6.92 4.13 0.52
C ARG A 52 6.96 3.66 -0.94
N ARG A 53 5.81 3.65 -1.63
CA ARG A 53 5.74 3.28 -3.05
C ARG A 53 6.32 4.38 -3.93
N LEU A 54 6.02 5.65 -3.63
CA LEU A 54 6.59 6.80 -4.31
C LEU A 54 8.12 6.84 -4.17
N GLU A 55 8.67 6.60 -2.97
CA GLU A 55 10.12 6.49 -2.76
C GLU A 55 10.74 5.39 -3.64
N LYS A 56 10.08 4.23 -3.72
CA LYS A 56 10.55 3.12 -4.55
C LYS A 56 10.49 3.46 -6.04
N LEU A 57 9.40 4.08 -6.51
CA LEU A 57 9.26 4.50 -7.90
C LEU A 57 10.30 5.55 -8.27
N ALA A 58 10.57 6.51 -7.39
CA ALA A 58 11.62 7.50 -7.60
C ALA A 58 13.01 6.84 -7.80
N ALA A 59 13.34 5.83 -7.00
CA ALA A 59 14.57 5.07 -7.17
C ALA A 59 14.59 4.29 -8.51
N GLN A 60 13.46 3.71 -8.92
CA GLN A 60 13.35 3.01 -10.20
C GLN A 60 13.48 3.95 -11.40
N ILE A 61 12.87 5.13 -11.33
CA ILE A 61 12.98 6.20 -12.33
C ILE A 61 14.44 6.65 -12.47
N ALA A 62 15.13 6.88 -11.35
CA ALA A 62 16.55 7.24 -11.37
C ALA A 62 17.42 6.17 -12.07
N VAL A 63 17.19 4.89 -11.78
CA VAL A 63 17.86 3.77 -12.47
C VAL A 63 17.51 3.76 -13.97
N GLN A 64 16.26 4.04 -14.33
CA GLN A 64 15.83 4.07 -15.72
C GLN A 64 16.49 5.23 -16.50
N HIS A 65 16.61 6.40 -15.88
CA HIS A 65 17.37 7.52 -16.45
C HIS A 65 18.85 7.19 -16.63
N GLU A 66 19.48 6.47 -15.68
CA GLU A 66 20.86 6.00 -15.83
C GLU A 66 20.99 5.05 -17.02
N LYS A 67 20.08 4.09 -17.19
CA LYS A 67 20.07 3.19 -18.35
C LYS A 67 19.96 3.98 -19.66
N LEU A 68 19.03 4.94 -19.74
CA LEU A 68 18.88 5.80 -20.92
C LEU A 68 20.16 6.57 -21.23
N ALA A 69 20.82 7.12 -20.20
CA ALA A 69 22.05 7.88 -20.36
C ALA A 69 23.24 7.01 -20.81
N LEU A 70 23.28 5.75 -20.41
CA LEU A 70 24.32 4.79 -20.78
C LEU A 70 24.02 4.02 -22.07
N HIS A 71 22.80 4.11 -22.61
CA HIS A 71 22.39 3.36 -23.80
C HIS A 71 23.02 3.90 -25.08
N ASP A 72 23.15 3.02 -26.08
CA ASP A 72 23.64 3.41 -27.40
C ASP A 72 22.63 4.34 -28.11
N GLN A 73 23.09 5.54 -28.46
CA GLN A 73 22.28 6.57 -29.10
C GLN A 73 21.92 6.26 -30.56
N GLY A 74 22.57 5.27 -31.17
CA GLY A 74 22.20 4.73 -32.49
C GLY A 74 21.08 3.68 -32.44
N ASP A 75 20.77 3.14 -31.27
CA ASP A 75 19.73 2.13 -31.08
C ASP A 75 18.38 2.79 -30.72
N TYR A 76 17.73 3.35 -31.73
CA TYR A 76 16.43 4.02 -31.55
C TYR A 76 15.32 3.09 -31.04
N VAL A 77 15.38 1.80 -31.35
CA VAL A 77 14.39 0.83 -30.87
C VAL A 77 14.57 0.61 -29.38
N GLY A 78 15.81 0.34 -28.93
CA GLY A 78 16.12 0.18 -27.51
C GLY A 78 15.82 1.44 -26.70
N LEU A 79 16.16 2.63 -27.21
CA LEU A 79 15.80 3.90 -26.57
C LEU A 79 14.28 4.09 -26.44
N GLY A 80 13.52 3.70 -27.46
CA GLY A 80 12.05 3.74 -27.41
C GLY A 80 11.50 2.87 -26.28
N VAL A 81 11.97 1.62 -26.18
CA VAL A 81 11.58 0.70 -25.09
C VAL A 81 11.92 1.26 -23.72
N LEU A 82 13.14 1.79 -23.54
CA LEU A 82 13.55 2.37 -22.26
C LEU A 82 12.74 3.63 -21.90
N GLY A 83 12.32 4.42 -22.91
CA GLY A 83 11.45 5.57 -22.75
C GLY A 83 10.02 5.18 -22.37
N ASP A 84 9.46 4.14 -22.99
CA ASP A 84 8.14 3.61 -22.65
C ASP A 84 8.11 3.07 -21.21
N GLU A 85 9.17 2.37 -20.79
CA GLU A 85 9.34 1.91 -19.42
C GLU A 85 9.41 3.08 -18.42
N LEU A 86 10.13 4.16 -18.75
CA LEU A 86 10.20 5.36 -17.94
C LEU A 86 8.82 6.03 -17.81
N ALA A 87 8.12 6.22 -18.93
CA ALA A 87 6.80 6.83 -18.95
C ALA A 87 5.78 6.04 -18.12
N ALA A 88 5.86 4.70 -18.14
CA ALA A 88 5.01 3.86 -17.30
C ALA A 88 5.28 4.05 -15.80
N LEU A 89 6.55 4.22 -15.40
CA LEU A 89 6.90 4.52 -14.00
C LEU A 89 6.41 5.91 -13.58
N GLU A 90 6.56 6.91 -14.44
CA GLU A 90 6.08 8.28 -14.20
C GLU A 90 4.55 8.33 -14.10
N SER A 91 3.83 7.59 -14.94
CA SER A 91 2.37 7.45 -14.83
C SER A 91 1.96 6.83 -13.49
N ALA A 92 2.68 5.80 -13.02
CA ALA A 92 2.41 5.19 -11.73
C ALA A 92 2.66 6.15 -10.56
N VAL A 93 3.62 7.07 -10.68
CA VAL A 93 3.82 8.16 -9.71
C VAL A 93 2.61 9.08 -9.70
N ALA A 94 2.18 9.58 -10.87
CA ALA A 94 1.03 10.48 -10.97
C ALA A 94 -0.27 9.87 -10.41
N ASP A 95 -0.51 8.58 -10.67
CA ASP A 95 -1.66 7.87 -10.13
C ASP A 95 -1.62 7.79 -8.59
N LEU A 96 -0.44 7.50 -8.03
CA LEU A 96 -0.25 7.45 -6.59
C LEU A 96 -0.33 8.83 -5.93
N GLU A 97 0.20 9.87 -6.55
CA GLU A 97 0.07 11.26 -6.08
C GLU A 97 -1.39 11.72 -6.07
N THR A 98 -2.15 11.40 -7.12
CA THR A 98 -3.59 11.66 -7.17
C THR A 98 -4.30 10.97 -6.01
N ARG A 99 -4.01 9.68 -5.79
CA ARG A 99 -4.58 8.93 -4.68
C ARG A 99 -4.17 9.48 -3.31
N TRP A 100 -2.93 9.93 -3.18
CA TRP A 100 -2.42 10.53 -1.94
C TRP A 100 -3.21 11.79 -1.57
N ILE A 101 -3.48 12.65 -2.55
CA ILE A 101 -4.30 13.86 -2.36
C ILE A 101 -5.72 13.46 -1.92
N GLU A 102 -6.38 12.56 -2.65
CA GLU A 102 -7.73 12.10 -2.30
C GLU A 102 -7.85 11.54 -0.87
N VAL A 103 -6.85 10.78 -0.42
CA VAL A 103 -6.85 10.18 0.93
C VAL A 103 -6.51 11.23 1.99
N SER A 104 -5.66 12.20 1.68
CA SER A 104 -5.36 13.32 2.57
C SER A 104 -6.58 14.21 2.77
N GLU A 105 -7.31 14.53 1.70
CA GLU A 105 -8.57 15.27 1.76
C GLU A 105 -9.63 14.53 2.59
N GLN A 106 -9.70 13.19 2.50
CA GLN A 106 -10.58 12.38 3.36
C GLN A 106 -10.24 12.51 4.85
N LEU A 107 -8.96 12.67 5.22
CA LEU A 107 -8.52 12.78 6.61
C LEU A 107 -8.75 14.16 7.23
N GLU A 108 -8.74 15.20 6.38
CA GLU A 108 -9.01 16.59 6.75
C GLU A 108 -10.51 16.89 6.92
N GLY A 109 -11.37 16.13 6.22
CA GLY A 109 -12.84 16.18 6.33
C GLY A 109 -13.42 15.54 7.59
#